data_AF-A0A946AZQ5-F1
#
_entry.id   AF-A0A946AZQ5-F1
#
_cell.length_a   1.000
_cell.length_b   1.000
_cell.length_c   1.000
_cell.angle_alpha   90.00
_cell.angle_beta   90.00
_cell.angle_gamma   90.00
#
_symmetry.space_group_name_H-M   'P 1'
#
loop_
_entity.id
_entity.type
_entity.pdbx_description
1 polymer ?
#
loop_
_entity_poly.entity_id
_entity_poly.type
_entity_poly.pdbx_seq_one_letter_code
_entity_poly.pdbx_strand_id
1 'polypeptide(L)'
;IECTINGIGERAGNAAMEEIVMALKTRRNFFGADTRIDTKQIMPCSKLVSSLTGFFVQRNKAIVGKNAFAHESGVHQDGFLKKKNTYEIMNPKDIGLEESELVLGKHSGRNALSKKIEDLGYKLTESELSQVFKDFKILADEKKDLFEEDILSLVQKQKTLEDDLTTYKVKNIKCSFESGKTPEASVTLTMKDNEKKEATANGDGPVDAVCNAIDIITGLSCKLIDYQVMSKTKGRDAQGEVTLRVISNNREVLGKGVGVNTIEASGFAYINAINKLLFKLKTDKLESDGIAGP
;
A
#
# COMPACT_ATOMS: atom_id res chain seq x y z
N ILE A 1 -36.32 4.88 10.75
CA ILE A 1 -35.52 4.31 9.64
C ILE A 1 -34.71 3.18 10.23
N GLU A 2 -34.79 1.98 9.66
CA GLU A 2 -33.90 0.86 10.01
C GLU A 2 -32.67 0.92 9.10
N CYS A 3 -31.48 0.81 9.68
CA CYS A 3 -30.22 1.00 8.98
C CYS A 3 -29.09 0.24 9.69
N THR A 4 -27.94 0.13 9.03
CA THR A 4 -26.76 -0.59 9.55
C THR A 4 -25.48 0.19 9.26
N ILE A 5 -24.44 -0.05 10.06
CA ILE A 5 -23.10 0.49 9.81
C ILE A 5 -22.57 -0.10 8.50
N ASN A 6 -21.97 0.74 7.65
CA ASN A 6 -21.44 0.38 6.34
C ASN A 6 -22.50 -0.09 5.33
N GLY A 7 -23.79 -0.08 5.68
CA GLY A 7 -24.86 -0.66 4.87
C GLY A 7 -24.83 -2.20 4.84
N ILE A 8 -24.17 -2.85 5.81
CA ILE A 8 -24.07 -4.32 5.83
C ILE A 8 -25.45 -5.00 5.90
N GLY A 9 -25.65 -6.04 5.10
CA GLY A 9 -26.88 -6.80 5.03
C GLY A 9 -26.85 -7.84 3.91
N GLU A 10 -27.94 -8.57 3.74
CA GLU A 10 -28.04 -9.55 2.66
C GLU A 10 -28.08 -8.89 1.27
N ARG A 11 -27.55 -9.57 0.25
CA ARG A 11 -27.58 -9.17 -1.17
C ARG A 11 -27.01 -7.76 -1.40
N ALA A 12 -27.88 -6.77 -1.54
CA ALA A 12 -27.51 -5.37 -1.80
C ALA A 12 -27.17 -4.60 -0.52
N GLY A 13 -27.41 -5.19 0.66
CA GLY A 13 -27.21 -4.54 1.95
C GLY A 13 -28.46 -3.83 2.48
N ASN A 14 -28.28 -3.14 3.60
CA ASN A 14 -29.29 -2.30 4.22
C ASN A 14 -28.97 -0.82 4.00
N ALA A 15 -29.89 0.06 4.38
CA ALA A 15 -29.61 1.49 4.41
C ALA A 15 -28.38 1.79 5.28
N ALA A 16 -27.45 2.60 4.75
CA ALA A 16 -26.21 2.98 5.42
C ALA A 16 -26.48 4.03 6.51
N MET A 17 -26.24 3.66 7.76
CA MET A 17 -26.49 4.51 8.92
C MET A 17 -25.68 5.81 8.85
N GLU A 18 -24.40 5.71 8.52
CA GLU A 18 -23.48 6.85 8.41
C GLU A 18 -23.93 7.89 7.38
N GLU A 19 -24.54 7.47 6.27
CA GLU A 19 -25.01 8.35 5.22
C GLU A 19 -26.28 9.11 5.66
N ILE A 20 -27.23 8.40 6.29
CA ILE A 20 -28.46 9.00 6.82
C ILE A 20 -28.13 10.01 7.93
N VAL A 21 -27.29 9.60 8.88
CA VAL A 21 -26.90 10.43 10.04
C VAL A 21 -26.19 11.69 9.59
N MET A 22 -25.20 11.56 8.69
CA MET A 22 -24.45 12.72 8.21
C MET A 22 -25.28 13.61 7.30
N ALA A 23 -26.20 13.08 6.49
CA ALA A 23 -27.14 13.89 5.73
C ALA A 23 -28.01 14.77 6.65
N LEU A 24 -28.57 14.20 7.71
CA LEU A 24 -29.36 14.94 8.70
C LEU A 24 -28.52 15.98 9.44
N LYS A 25 -27.31 15.61 9.89
CA LYS A 25 -26.42 16.54 10.61
C LYS A 25 -25.98 17.70 9.73
N THR A 26 -25.51 17.43 8.50
CA THR A 26 -24.99 18.45 7.58
C THR A 26 -26.09 19.36 7.05
N ARG A 27 -27.32 18.87 6.88
CA ARG A 27 -28.46 19.62 6.33
C ARG A 27 -29.59 19.80 7.36
N ARG A 28 -29.25 19.92 8.64
CA ARG A 28 -30.21 20.01 9.75
C ARG A 28 -31.30 21.06 9.54
N ASN A 29 -30.92 22.24 9.05
CA ASN A 29 -31.86 23.34 8.80
C ASN A 29 -32.86 23.04 7.67
N PHE A 30 -32.50 22.19 6.71
CA PHE A 30 -33.38 21.80 5.61
C PHE A 30 -34.36 20.71 6.06
N PHE A 31 -33.87 19.69 6.77
CA PHE A 31 -34.69 18.55 7.18
C PHE A 31 -35.49 18.79 8.47
N GLY A 32 -35.09 19.75 9.31
CA GLY A 32 -35.73 19.99 10.61
C GLY A 32 -35.63 18.82 11.58
N ALA A 33 -34.63 17.93 11.41
CA ALA A 33 -34.48 16.69 12.17
C ALA A 33 -33.01 16.45 12.57
N ASP A 34 -32.81 15.66 13.63
CA ASP A 34 -31.49 15.31 14.17
C ASP A 34 -31.51 13.88 14.75
N THR A 35 -30.34 13.36 15.13
CA THR A 35 -30.19 12.05 15.76
C THR A 35 -29.46 12.16 17.09
N ARG A 36 -29.54 11.12 17.93
CA ARG A 36 -28.75 11.02 19.18
C ARG A 36 -27.43 10.25 19.00
N ILE A 37 -27.01 10.04 17.75
CA ILE A 37 -25.81 9.26 17.43
C ILE A 37 -24.58 10.14 17.62
N ASP A 38 -23.59 9.63 18.36
CA ASP A 38 -22.28 10.26 18.41
C ASP A 38 -21.56 10.02 17.08
N THR A 39 -21.58 11.04 16.23
CA THR A 39 -21.00 10.94 14.89
C THR A 39 -19.50 10.72 14.91
N LYS A 40 -18.79 11.10 15.98
CA LYS A 40 -17.34 10.89 16.09
C LYS A 40 -16.97 9.40 16.19
N GLN A 41 -17.93 8.54 16.50
CA GLN A 41 -17.73 7.09 16.51
C GLN A 41 -18.00 6.42 15.15
N ILE A 42 -18.45 7.15 14.13
CA ILE A 42 -18.78 6.58 12.82
C ILE A 42 -17.58 5.85 12.20
N MET A 43 -16.42 6.51 12.10
CA MET A 43 -15.23 5.86 11.54
C MET A 43 -14.67 4.71 12.38
N PRO A 44 -14.51 4.85 13.72
CA PRO A 44 -14.14 3.74 14.59
C PRO A 44 -15.08 2.53 14.43
N CYS A 45 -16.39 2.75 14.44
CA CYS A 45 -17.39 1.69 14.28
C CYS A 45 -17.33 1.07 12.88
N SER A 46 -17.18 1.87 11.83
CA SER A 46 -17.02 1.40 10.45
C SER A 46 -15.82 0.44 10.32
N LYS A 47 -14.67 0.83 10.87
CA LYS A 47 -13.45 0.01 10.90
C LYS A 47 -13.64 -1.27 11.72
N LEU A 48 -14.29 -1.18 12.88
CA LEU A 48 -14.57 -2.34 13.73
C LEU A 48 -15.48 -3.36 13.03
N VAL A 49 -16.59 -2.90 12.43
CA VAL A 49 -17.50 -3.78 11.68
C VAL A 49 -16.78 -4.43 10.51
N SER A 50 -15.96 -3.67 9.77
CA SER A 50 -15.19 -4.23 8.66
C SER A 50 -14.19 -5.30 9.12
N SER A 51 -13.49 -5.06 10.23
CA SER A 51 -12.56 -6.02 10.85
C SER A 51 -13.25 -7.30 11.32
N LEU A 52 -14.38 -7.19 12.03
CA LEU A 52 -15.09 -8.33 12.60
C LEU A 52 -15.80 -9.20 11.56
N THR A 53 -16.27 -8.58 10.48
CA THR A 53 -17.08 -9.28 9.47
C THR A 53 -16.28 -9.74 8.25
N GLY A 54 -15.07 -9.22 8.06
CA GLY A 54 -14.27 -9.44 6.85
C GLY A 54 -14.80 -8.72 5.61
N PHE A 55 -15.90 -7.98 5.70
CA PHE A 55 -16.42 -7.16 4.61
C PHE A 55 -15.72 -5.80 4.60
N PHE A 56 -14.85 -5.59 3.61
CA PHE A 56 -14.11 -4.34 3.45
C PHE A 56 -14.98 -3.21 2.91
N VAL A 57 -14.79 -2.01 3.45
CA VAL A 57 -15.44 -0.79 2.97
C VAL A 57 -14.87 -0.39 1.60
N GLN A 58 -15.75 -0.14 0.63
CA GLN A 58 -15.35 0.37 -0.68
C GLN A 58 -14.66 1.73 -0.54
N ARG A 59 -13.56 1.95 -1.28
CA ARG A 59 -12.77 3.18 -1.18
C ARG A 59 -13.59 4.45 -1.45
N ASN A 60 -14.54 4.38 -2.36
CA ASN A 60 -15.42 5.48 -2.77
C ASN A 60 -16.77 5.50 -2.03
N LYS A 61 -16.96 4.71 -0.97
CA LYS A 61 -18.19 4.75 -0.17
C LYS A 61 -18.37 6.12 0.47
N ALA A 62 -19.60 6.63 0.44
CA ALA A 62 -19.92 7.90 1.06
C ALA A 62 -19.63 7.88 2.57
N ILE A 63 -19.14 9.01 3.09
CA ILE A 63 -18.79 9.24 4.50
C ILE A 63 -17.59 8.41 5.00
N VAL A 64 -17.61 7.08 4.88
CA VAL A 64 -16.62 6.20 5.52
C VAL A 64 -15.57 5.63 4.55
N GLY A 65 -15.72 5.85 3.25
CA GLY A 65 -14.74 5.43 2.25
C GLY A 65 -13.43 6.21 2.38
N LYS A 66 -12.30 5.55 2.11
CA LYS A 66 -10.96 6.17 2.16
C LYS A 66 -10.88 7.45 1.29
N ASN A 67 -11.61 7.51 0.18
CA ASN A 67 -11.59 8.63 -0.73
C ASN A 67 -12.63 9.73 -0.38
N ALA A 68 -13.44 9.56 0.67
CA ALA A 68 -14.54 10.48 0.99
C ALA A 68 -14.06 11.90 1.40
N PHE A 69 -12.85 12.00 1.94
CA PHE A 69 -12.21 13.27 2.36
C PHE A 69 -10.84 13.47 1.70
N ALA A 70 -10.62 12.82 0.56
CA ALA A 70 -9.38 12.93 -0.20
C ALA A 70 -9.43 14.10 -1.20
N HIS A 71 -8.37 14.91 -1.26
CA HIS A 71 -8.29 16.06 -2.18
C HIS A 71 -7.15 15.91 -3.19
N GLU A 72 -7.49 15.64 -4.45
CA GLU A 72 -6.52 15.30 -5.51
C GLU A 72 -6.12 16.49 -6.41
N SER A 73 -7.04 17.42 -6.73
CA SER A 73 -6.81 18.41 -7.79
C SER A 73 -6.09 19.67 -7.29
N GLY A 74 -5.15 20.21 -8.06
CA GLY A 74 -4.39 21.41 -7.68
C GLY A 74 -5.26 22.65 -7.42
N VAL A 75 -6.42 22.75 -8.08
CA VAL A 75 -7.42 23.81 -7.82
C VAL A 75 -8.19 23.54 -6.52
N HIS A 76 -8.52 22.28 -6.23
CA HIS A 76 -9.17 21.89 -4.98
C HIS A 76 -8.21 22.04 -3.79
N GLN A 77 -6.90 21.77 -3.98
CA GLN A 77 -5.87 21.98 -2.96
C GLN A 77 -5.68 23.47 -2.64
N ASP A 78 -5.52 24.33 -3.66
CA ASP A 78 -5.42 25.79 -3.46
C ASP A 78 -6.68 26.35 -2.77
N GLY A 79 -7.85 25.90 -3.20
CA GLY A 79 -9.12 26.30 -2.58
C GLY A 79 -9.34 25.75 -1.17
N PHE A 80 -8.93 24.51 -0.87
CA PHE A 80 -8.95 23.94 0.47
C PHE A 80 -8.01 24.69 1.42
N LEU A 81 -6.80 25.00 0.98
CA LEU A 81 -5.82 25.77 1.75
C LEU A 81 -6.30 27.20 2.03
N LYS A 82 -7.01 27.84 1.09
CA LYS A 82 -7.58 29.18 1.25
C LYS A 82 -8.86 29.20 2.10
N LYS A 83 -9.79 28.28 1.85
CA LYS A 83 -11.07 28.12 2.58
C LYS A 83 -11.56 26.66 2.49
N LYS A 84 -11.34 25.88 3.55
CA LYS A 84 -11.76 24.47 3.66
C LYS A 84 -13.23 24.20 3.28
N ASN A 85 -14.15 25.07 3.72
CA ASN A 85 -15.59 24.95 3.46
C ASN A 85 -15.99 25.06 1.98
N THR A 86 -15.07 25.42 1.07
CA THR A 86 -15.36 25.52 -0.37
C THR A 86 -15.55 24.15 -1.01
N TYR A 87 -14.85 23.13 -0.50
CA TYR A 87 -14.86 21.77 -1.07
C TYR A 87 -15.27 20.70 -0.05
N GLU A 88 -15.18 21.01 1.25
CA GLU A 88 -15.66 20.13 2.31
C GLU A 88 -17.00 20.62 2.86
N ILE A 89 -18.08 19.96 2.46
CA ILE A 89 -19.43 20.22 3.01
C ILE A 89 -19.55 19.76 4.47
N MET A 90 -18.64 18.90 4.92
CA MET A 90 -18.56 18.37 6.28
C MET A 90 -17.10 18.20 6.69
N ASN A 91 -16.81 18.37 7.98
CA ASN A 91 -15.44 18.23 8.50
C ASN A 91 -15.15 16.75 8.79
N PRO A 92 -14.02 16.18 8.33
CA PRO A 92 -13.64 14.80 8.66
C PRO A 92 -13.63 14.52 10.17
N LYS A 93 -13.30 15.52 11.00
CA LYS A 93 -13.35 15.42 12.47
C LYS A 93 -14.74 15.12 13.02
N ASP A 94 -15.79 15.47 12.29
CA ASP A 94 -17.16 15.18 12.71
C ASP A 94 -17.48 13.69 12.68
N ILE A 95 -16.73 12.89 11.93
CA ILE A 95 -16.91 11.43 11.85
C ILE A 95 -15.82 10.61 12.54
N GLY A 96 -14.89 11.28 13.24
CA GLY A 96 -13.79 10.62 13.95
C GLY A 96 -12.52 10.42 13.11
N LEU A 97 -12.29 11.22 12.07
CA LEU A 97 -11.00 11.33 11.40
C LEU A 97 -10.18 12.47 11.98
N GLU A 98 -8.88 12.26 12.15
CA GLU A 98 -7.95 13.30 12.64
C GLU A 98 -7.84 14.45 11.62
N GLU A 99 -7.57 14.16 10.33
CA GLU A 99 -7.48 15.18 9.25
C GLU A 99 -7.83 14.60 7.86
N SER A 100 -8.08 15.49 6.90
CA SER A 100 -8.28 15.18 5.47
C SER A 100 -6.97 14.74 4.82
N GLU A 101 -6.97 13.64 4.06
CA GLU A 101 -5.77 13.11 3.40
C GLU A 101 -5.52 13.86 2.07
N LEU A 102 -4.36 14.51 1.94
CA LEU A 102 -3.94 15.11 0.68
C LEU A 102 -3.40 14.01 -0.24
N VAL A 103 -4.20 13.61 -1.22
CA VAL A 103 -3.86 12.54 -2.16
C VAL A 103 -3.18 13.14 -3.38
N LEU A 104 -2.06 12.55 -3.81
CA LEU A 104 -1.38 12.98 -5.01
C LEU A 104 -1.95 12.27 -6.25
N GLY A 105 -2.12 13.03 -7.33
CA GLY A 105 -2.59 12.54 -8.63
C GLY A 105 -2.09 13.42 -9.78
N LYS A 106 -2.62 13.22 -10.98
CA LYS A 106 -2.10 13.86 -12.22
C LYS A 106 -2.10 15.39 -12.17
N HIS A 107 -3.01 15.97 -11.39
CA HIS A 107 -3.14 17.40 -11.21
C HIS A 107 -2.33 17.97 -10.05
N SER A 108 -1.65 17.14 -9.26
CA SER A 108 -0.83 17.61 -8.16
C SER A 108 0.41 18.34 -8.69
N GLY A 109 0.71 19.48 -8.07
CA GLY A 109 1.86 20.31 -8.40
C GLY A 109 3.14 19.88 -7.70
N ARG A 110 4.27 20.46 -8.11
CA ARG A 110 5.60 20.17 -7.55
C ARG A 110 5.68 20.42 -6.04
N ASN A 111 5.02 21.47 -5.55
CA ASN A 111 5.00 21.81 -4.13
C ASN A 111 4.24 20.78 -3.28
N ALA A 112 3.13 20.25 -3.80
CA ALA A 112 2.36 19.20 -3.13
C ALA A 112 3.17 17.90 -3.03
N LEU A 113 3.88 17.54 -4.11
CA LEU A 113 4.80 16.40 -4.11
C LEU A 113 5.96 16.62 -3.12
N SER A 114 6.59 17.79 -3.11
CA SER A 114 7.68 18.12 -2.18
C SER A 114 7.25 17.99 -0.73
N LYS A 115 6.09 18.57 -0.38
CA LYS A 115 5.56 18.50 0.98
C LYS A 115 5.24 17.07 1.39
N LYS A 116 4.63 16.27 0.51
CA LYS A 116 4.36 14.86 0.79
C LYS A 116 5.65 14.05 0.98
N ILE A 117 6.71 14.35 0.22
CA ILE A 117 8.03 13.71 0.37
C ILE A 117 8.66 14.09 1.72
N GLU A 118 8.53 15.35 2.15
CA GLU A 118 8.97 15.82 3.46
C GLU A 118 8.17 15.19 4.61
N ASP A 119 6.85 15.09 4.48
CA ASP A 119 5.96 14.41 5.45
C ASP A 119 6.33 12.93 5.60
N LEU A 120 6.85 12.31 4.52
CA LEU A 120 7.38 10.94 4.52
C LEU A 120 8.81 10.84 5.10
N GLY A 121 9.39 11.95 5.57
CA GLY A 121 10.71 12.00 6.20
C GLY A 121 11.90 12.17 5.24
N TYR A 122 11.65 12.46 3.96
CA TYR A 122 12.72 12.59 2.96
C TYR A 122 12.94 14.06 2.58
N LYS A 123 14.22 14.46 2.50
CA LYS A 123 14.62 15.72 1.86
C LYS A 123 15.33 15.43 0.54
N LEU A 124 14.95 16.15 -0.51
CA LEU A 124 15.55 16.08 -1.84
C LEU A 124 16.15 17.43 -2.19
N THR A 125 17.26 17.44 -2.94
CA THR A 125 17.73 18.68 -3.57
C THR A 125 16.81 19.09 -4.73
N GLU A 126 16.95 20.31 -5.23
CA GLU A 126 16.09 20.77 -6.34
C GLU A 126 16.23 19.93 -7.62
N SER A 127 17.43 19.43 -7.91
CA SER A 127 17.68 18.56 -9.07
C SER A 127 16.94 17.23 -8.92
N GLU A 128 17.05 16.64 -7.74
CA GLU A 128 16.42 15.37 -7.37
C GLU A 128 14.89 15.46 -7.42
N LEU A 129 14.33 16.50 -6.81
CA LEU A 129 12.90 16.78 -6.84
C LEU A 129 12.39 17.01 -8.27
N SER A 130 13.19 17.63 -9.14
CA SER A 130 12.82 17.82 -10.55
C SER A 130 12.67 16.49 -11.27
N GLN A 131 13.59 15.56 -11.05
CA GLN A 131 13.56 14.25 -11.67
C GLN A 131 12.42 13.38 -11.12
N VAL A 132 12.23 13.37 -9.80
CA VAL A 132 11.10 12.68 -9.14
C VAL A 132 9.77 13.25 -9.62
N PHE A 133 9.66 14.58 -9.79
CA PHE A 133 8.44 15.20 -10.31
C PHE A 133 8.13 14.81 -11.76
N LYS A 134 9.15 14.66 -12.61
CA LYS A 134 8.97 14.19 -13.99
C LYS A 134 8.44 12.76 -14.02
N ASP A 135 9.07 11.86 -13.26
CA ASP A 135 8.65 10.46 -13.19
C ASP A 135 7.28 10.30 -12.51
N PHE A 136 7.00 11.15 -11.51
CA PHE A 136 5.68 11.28 -10.88
C PHE A 136 4.59 11.64 -11.90
N LYS A 137 4.85 12.56 -12.83
CA LYS A 137 3.85 12.92 -13.86
C LYS A 137 3.54 11.77 -14.80
N ILE A 138 4.56 11.04 -15.23
CA ILE A 138 4.39 9.84 -16.06
C ILE A 138 3.54 8.81 -15.30
N LEU A 139 3.89 8.54 -14.04
CA LEU A 139 3.17 7.57 -13.22
C LEU A 139 1.73 8.00 -12.91
N ALA A 140 1.48 9.30 -12.73
CA ALA A 140 0.15 9.85 -12.49
C ALA A 140 -0.75 9.85 -13.73
N ASP A 141 -0.18 9.87 -14.93
CA ASP A 141 -0.93 9.73 -16.18
C ASP A 141 -1.37 8.27 -16.40
N GLU A 142 -0.55 7.31 -15.97
CA GLU A 142 -0.85 5.88 -16.03
C GLU A 142 -1.78 5.42 -14.89
N LYS A 143 -1.69 6.07 -13.72
CA LYS A 143 -2.38 5.65 -12.49
C LYS A 143 -3.23 6.78 -11.91
N LYS A 144 -4.52 6.48 -11.73
CA LYS A 144 -5.53 7.43 -11.25
C LYS A 144 -5.26 7.95 -9.83
N ASP A 145 -4.81 7.08 -8.92
CA ASP A 145 -4.44 7.42 -7.54
C ASP A 145 -2.98 7.02 -7.28
N LEU A 146 -2.16 7.93 -6.77
CA LEU A 146 -0.81 7.61 -6.31
C LEU A 146 -0.80 7.44 -4.79
N PHE A 147 -0.26 6.32 -4.35
CA PHE A 147 -0.10 6.00 -2.94
C PHE A 147 1.30 6.39 -2.45
N GLU A 148 1.48 6.44 -1.13
CA GLU A 148 2.77 6.77 -0.52
C GLU A 148 3.88 5.83 -0.98
N GLU A 149 3.59 4.55 -1.21
CA GLU A 149 4.56 3.58 -1.71
C GLU A 149 5.04 3.89 -3.13
N ASP A 150 4.18 4.47 -3.97
CA ASP A 150 4.56 4.91 -5.31
C ASP A 150 5.52 6.11 -5.23
N ILE A 151 5.22 7.08 -4.36
CA ILE A 151 6.06 8.25 -4.11
C ILE A 151 7.41 7.83 -3.54
N LEU A 152 7.41 6.94 -2.55
CA LEU A 152 8.63 6.37 -1.97
C LEU A 152 9.45 5.64 -3.03
N SER A 153 8.81 4.91 -3.95
CA SER A 153 9.51 4.22 -5.04
C SER A 153 10.19 5.21 -5.99
N LEU A 154 9.55 6.34 -6.31
CA LEU A 154 10.13 7.40 -7.14
C LEU A 154 11.30 8.11 -6.45
N VAL A 155 11.15 8.40 -5.15
CA VAL A 155 12.21 9.00 -4.32
C VAL A 155 13.40 8.04 -4.22
N GLN A 156 13.14 6.75 -4.01
CA GLN A 156 14.17 5.71 -3.94
C GLN A 156 14.88 5.53 -5.29
N LYS A 157 14.15 5.52 -6.40
CA LYS A 157 14.72 5.46 -7.76
C LYS A 157 15.67 6.61 -8.04
N GLN A 158 15.40 7.79 -7.49
CA GLN A 158 16.26 8.96 -7.69
C GLN A 158 17.48 8.94 -6.75
N LYS A 159 17.30 8.59 -5.46
CA LYS A 159 18.39 8.54 -4.48
C LYS A 159 19.33 7.34 -4.63
N THR A 160 18.94 6.34 -5.41
CA THR A 160 19.62 5.05 -5.46
C THR A 160 19.87 4.69 -6.92
N LEU A 161 21.13 4.52 -7.30
CA LEU A 161 21.46 3.72 -8.48
C LEU A 161 20.78 2.36 -8.27
N GLU A 162 20.08 1.79 -9.27
CA GLU A 162 19.32 0.53 -9.14
C GLU A 162 20.15 -0.63 -8.55
N ASP A 163 21.47 -0.54 -8.64
CA ASP A 163 22.42 -1.48 -8.05
C ASP A 163 22.51 -1.42 -6.51
N ASP A 164 22.06 -0.37 -5.84
CA ASP A 164 22.21 -0.25 -4.39
C ASP A 164 21.11 -0.97 -3.57
N LEU A 165 19.87 -1.01 -4.09
CA LEU A 165 18.74 -1.72 -3.48
C LEU A 165 18.78 -3.24 -3.68
N THR A 166 19.47 -3.71 -4.72
CA THR A 166 19.37 -5.11 -5.15
C THR A 166 20.48 -5.94 -4.53
N THR A 167 20.25 -6.53 -3.36
CA THR A 167 21.22 -7.46 -2.74
C THR A 167 21.17 -8.83 -3.41
N TYR A 168 19.96 -9.33 -3.68
CA TYR A 168 19.71 -10.61 -4.34
C TYR A 168 18.91 -10.41 -5.63
N LYS A 169 19.28 -11.15 -6.68
CA LYS A 169 18.48 -11.33 -7.90
C LYS A 169 18.10 -12.80 -8.06
N VAL A 170 16.84 -13.09 -8.34
CA VAL A 170 16.42 -14.46 -8.68
C VAL A 170 17.04 -14.86 -10.01
N LYS A 171 17.78 -15.97 -10.01
CA LYS A 171 18.33 -16.56 -11.23
C LYS A 171 17.46 -17.69 -11.74
N ASN A 172 17.00 -18.55 -10.83
CA ASN A 172 16.22 -19.72 -11.18
C ASN A 172 15.29 -20.10 -10.04
N ILE A 173 14.08 -20.56 -10.37
CA ILE A 173 13.14 -21.19 -9.45
C ILE A 173 12.69 -22.50 -10.10
N LYS A 174 12.92 -23.60 -9.40
CA LYS A 174 12.36 -24.91 -9.75
C LYS A 174 11.41 -25.32 -8.64
N CYS A 175 10.17 -25.60 -8.98
CA CYS A 175 9.17 -26.07 -8.02
C CYS A 175 8.48 -27.31 -8.55
N SER A 176 8.25 -28.30 -7.68
CA SER A 176 7.41 -29.46 -7.94
C SER A 176 6.14 -29.39 -7.08
N PHE A 177 5.02 -29.80 -7.68
CA PHE A 177 3.74 -29.88 -7.00
C PHE A 177 3.01 -31.15 -7.44
N GLU A 178 2.51 -31.91 -6.47
CA GLU A 178 1.66 -33.06 -6.70
C GLU A 178 0.58 -33.08 -5.60
N SER A 179 -0.68 -33.25 -6.00
CA SER A 179 -1.79 -33.28 -5.05
C SER A 179 -1.60 -34.38 -4.01
N GLY A 180 -1.66 -34.03 -2.73
CA GLY A 180 -1.49 -34.97 -1.61
C GLY A 180 -0.03 -35.20 -1.19
N LYS A 181 0.94 -34.56 -1.84
CA LYS A 181 2.35 -34.54 -1.40
C LYS A 181 2.76 -33.14 -0.98
N THR A 182 3.76 -33.07 -0.11
CA THR A 182 4.40 -31.82 0.29
C THR A 182 5.16 -31.22 -0.89
N PRO A 183 4.84 -29.98 -1.32
CA PRO A 183 5.58 -29.30 -2.38
C PRO A 183 7.03 -28.98 -1.97
N GLU A 184 7.92 -29.05 -2.96
CA GLU A 184 9.34 -28.73 -2.80
C GLU A 184 9.75 -27.68 -3.86
N ALA A 185 10.59 -26.73 -3.45
CA ALA A 185 11.19 -25.75 -4.35
C ALA A 185 12.70 -25.63 -4.13
N SER A 186 13.45 -25.57 -5.24
CA SER A 186 14.84 -25.11 -5.27
C SER A 186 14.91 -23.71 -5.89
N VAL A 187 15.60 -22.80 -5.21
CA VAL A 187 15.79 -21.41 -5.64
C VAL A 187 17.27 -21.11 -5.75
N THR A 188 17.68 -20.50 -6.86
CA THR A 188 19.03 -19.95 -7.04
C THR A 188 18.97 -18.42 -7.07
N LEU A 189 19.69 -17.76 -6.18
CA LEU A 189 19.87 -16.31 -6.16
C LEU A 189 21.29 -15.93 -6.57
N THR A 190 21.42 -14.76 -7.20
CA THR A 190 22.71 -14.13 -7.51
C THR A 190 22.89 -12.87 -6.67
N MET A 191 24.06 -12.74 -6.04
CA MET A 191 24.48 -11.59 -5.24
C MET A 191 25.13 -10.50 -6.11
N LYS A 192 25.37 -9.31 -5.54
CA LYS A 192 26.02 -8.18 -6.25
C LYS A 192 27.42 -8.50 -6.78
N ASP A 193 28.15 -9.38 -6.12
CA ASP A 193 29.49 -9.85 -6.50
C ASP A 193 29.45 -11.01 -7.52
N ASN A 194 28.27 -11.34 -8.06
CA ASN A 194 27.99 -12.51 -8.89
C ASN A 194 28.14 -13.87 -8.19
N GLU A 195 28.28 -13.91 -6.86
CA GLU A 195 28.18 -15.15 -6.11
C GLU A 195 26.76 -15.73 -6.26
N LYS A 196 26.66 -17.05 -6.42
CA LYS A 196 25.39 -17.77 -6.52
C LYS A 196 25.16 -18.56 -5.25
N LYS A 197 23.95 -18.43 -4.71
CA LYS A 197 23.49 -19.23 -3.59
C LYS A 197 22.25 -20.01 -3.99
N GLU A 198 22.19 -21.25 -3.55
CA GLU A 198 21.08 -22.15 -3.83
C GLU A 198 20.61 -22.80 -2.53
N ALA A 199 19.30 -22.94 -2.39
CA ALA A 199 18.69 -23.71 -1.32
C ALA A 199 17.45 -24.43 -1.84
N THR A 200 17.12 -25.53 -1.17
CA THR A 200 15.89 -26.28 -1.39
C THR A 200 15.10 -26.32 -0.10
N ALA A 201 13.79 -26.13 -0.20
CA ALA A 201 12.89 -26.18 0.95
C ALA A 201 11.53 -26.79 0.57
N ASN A 202 10.88 -27.34 1.59
CA ASN A 202 9.49 -27.75 1.54
C ASN A 202 8.59 -26.60 2.03
N GLY A 203 7.30 -26.68 1.74
CA GLY A 203 6.31 -25.75 2.28
C GLY A 203 4.90 -26.32 2.18
N ASP A 204 3.92 -25.59 2.71
CA ASP A 204 2.50 -25.98 2.62
C ASP A 204 1.92 -25.83 1.20
N GLY A 205 2.63 -25.07 0.35
CA GLY A 205 2.31 -24.83 -1.05
C GLY A 205 3.55 -24.49 -1.87
N PRO A 206 3.44 -24.45 -3.22
CA PRO A 206 4.56 -24.07 -4.10
C PRO A 206 5.17 -22.70 -3.76
N VAL A 207 4.32 -21.72 -3.45
CA VAL A 207 4.75 -20.37 -3.08
C VAL A 207 5.46 -20.38 -1.74
N ASP A 208 4.93 -21.11 -0.77
CA ASP A 208 5.52 -21.23 0.57
C ASP A 208 6.89 -21.92 0.51
N ALA A 209 7.02 -23.01 -0.25
CA ALA A 209 8.29 -23.69 -0.48
C ALA A 209 9.35 -22.76 -1.10
N VAL A 210 8.95 -21.90 -2.05
CA VAL A 210 9.83 -20.88 -2.65
C VAL A 210 10.25 -19.84 -1.60
N CYS A 211 9.32 -19.32 -0.80
CA CYS A 211 9.64 -18.38 0.27
C CYS A 211 10.61 -18.99 1.30
N ASN A 212 10.37 -20.23 1.73
CA ASN A 212 11.22 -20.94 2.67
C ASN A 212 12.65 -21.14 2.11
N ALA A 213 12.77 -21.50 0.83
CA ALA A 213 14.09 -21.61 0.19
C ALA A 213 14.82 -20.26 0.15
N ILE A 214 14.11 -19.16 -0.11
CA ILE A 214 14.67 -17.80 -0.08
C ILE A 214 15.10 -17.40 1.34
N ASP A 215 14.30 -17.72 2.35
CA ASP A 215 14.62 -17.47 3.76
C ASP A 215 15.92 -18.18 4.17
N ILE A 216 16.12 -19.44 3.75
CA ILE A 216 17.37 -20.18 3.97
C ILE A 216 18.58 -19.46 3.34
N ILE A 217 18.45 -18.99 2.10
CA ILE A 217 19.56 -18.31 1.40
C ILE A 217 19.90 -16.97 2.05
N THR A 218 18.87 -16.23 2.45
CA THR A 218 19.00 -14.84 2.94
C THR A 218 19.29 -14.77 4.43
N GLY A 219 19.00 -15.84 5.18
CA GLY A 219 19.10 -15.91 6.64
C GLY A 219 18.05 -15.07 7.36
N LEU A 220 17.03 -14.59 6.65
CA LEU A 220 15.93 -13.82 7.22
C LEU A 220 14.74 -14.75 7.47
N SER A 221 14.15 -14.65 8.66
CA SER A 221 12.84 -15.23 8.92
C SER A 221 11.79 -14.15 8.71
N CYS A 222 10.92 -14.35 7.73
CA CYS A 222 9.85 -13.41 7.42
C CYS A 222 8.49 -14.09 7.55
N LYS A 223 7.52 -13.39 8.12
CA LYS A 223 6.13 -13.85 8.15
C LYS A 223 5.37 -13.19 7.02
N LEU A 224 4.84 -13.99 6.10
CA LEU A 224 3.90 -13.56 5.06
C LEU A 224 2.55 -13.25 5.72
N ILE A 225 2.07 -12.01 5.63
CA ILE A 225 0.84 -11.55 6.29
C ILE A 225 -0.29 -11.23 5.30
N ASP A 226 0.04 -10.93 4.04
CA ASP A 226 -0.91 -10.65 2.96
C ASP A 226 -0.31 -11.18 1.66
N TYR A 227 -1.12 -11.87 0.86
CA TYR A 227 -0.73 -12.43 -0.43
C TYR A 227 -1.90 -12.32 -1.41
N GLN A 228 -1.66 -11.64 -2.52
CA GLN A 228 -2.67 -11.36 -3.53
C GLN A 228 -2.10 -11.63 -4.92
N VAL A 229 -2.89 -12.32 -5.74
CA VAL A 229 -2.61 -12.55 -7.16
C VAL A 229 -3.75 -12.00 -7.98
N MET A 230 -3.44 -11.09 -8.90
CA MET A 230 -4.42 -10.45 -9.77
C MET A 230 -4.03 -10.62 -11.23
N SER A 231 -5.01 -10.84 -12.10
CA SER A 231 -4.76 -10.81 -13.54
C SER A 231 -4.52 -9.37 -14.00
N LYS A 232 -3.39 -9.12 -14.66
CA LYS A 232 -3.06 -7.84 -15.29
C LYS A 232 -3.55 -7.78 -16.74
N THR A 233 -3.47 -8.90 -17.44
CA THR A 233 -3.98 -9.07 -18.80
C THR A 233 -4.99 -10.21 -18.86
N LYS A 234 -5.62 -10.42 -20.02
CA LYS A 234 -6.64 -11.45 -20.25
C LYS A 234 -6.09 -12.52 -21.19
N GLY A 235 -6.65 -13.72 -21.14
CA GLY A 235 -6.24 -14.85 -21.99
C GLY A 235 -5.54 -15.95 -21.20
N ARG A 236 -5.18 -17.03 -21.88
CA ARG A 236 -4.48 -18.18 -21.27
C ARG A 236 -3.02 -17.83 -20.91
N ASP A 237 -2.50 -16.80 -21.55
CA ASP A 237 -1.19 -16.17 -21.39
C ASP A 237 -1.27 -14.89 -20.54
N ALA A 238 -2.35 -14.72 -19.78
CA ALA A 238 -2.52 -13.58 -18.89
C ALA A 238 -1.32 -13.44 -17.95
N GLN A 239 -0.78 -12.23 -17.85
CA GLN A 239 0.21 -11.90 -16.84
C GLN A 239 -0.49 -11.76 -15.50
N GLY A 240 0.01 -12.48 -14.49
CA GLY A 240 -0.35 -12.29 -13.10
C GLY A 240 0.54 -11.22 -12.47
N GLU A 241 -0.08 -10.32 -11.70
CA GLU A 241 0.60 -9.45 -10.75
C GLU A 241 0.44 -10.05 -9.35
N VAL A 242 1.56 -10.33 -8.70
CA VAL A 242 1.62 -10.82 -7.33
C VAL A 242 2.05 -9.66 -6.43
N THR A 243 1.23 -9.38 -5.42
CA THR A 243 1.54 -8.45 -4.35
C THR A 243 1.55 -9.21 -3.03
N LEU A 244 2.59 -9.03 -2.22
CA LEU A 244 2.71 -9.64 -0.91
C LEU A 244 3.22 -8.68 0.13
N ARG A 245 2.83 -8.89 1.39
CA ARG A 245 3.39 -8.20 2.54
C ARG A 245 4.06 -9.18 3.46
N VAL A 246 5.27 -8.83 3.86
CA VAL A 246 6.05 -9.60 4.82
C VAL A 246 6.41 -8.73 6.00
N ILE A 247 6.39 -9.33 7.19
CA ILE A 247 6.88 -8.73 8.42
C ILE A 247 8.09 -9.51 8.94
N SER A 248 9.17 -8.79 9.25
CA SER A 248 10.35 -9.34 9.92
C SER A 248 10.87 -8.32 10.92
N ASN A 249 11.18 -8.74 12.15
CA ASN A 249 11.64 -7.87 13.24
C ASN A 249 10.75 -6.61 13.42
N ASN A 250 9.42 -6.80 13.43
CA ASN A 250 8.42 -5.73 13.55
C ASN A 250 8.42 -4.70 12.41
N ARG A 251 9.01 -5.03 11.25
CA ARG A 251 9.03 -4.19 10.05
C ARG A 251 8.24 -4.83 8.95
N GLU A 252 7.24 -4.10 8.47
CA GLU A 252 6.44 -4.51 7.33
C GLU A 252 7.02 -3.92 6.03
N VAL A 253 7.05 -4.74 4.97
CA VAL A 253 7.37 -4.29 3.62
C VAL A 253 6.47 -4.96 2.59
N LEU A 254 6.26 -4.24 1.49
CA LEU A 254 5.51 -4.70 0.32
C LEU A 254 6.45 -5.23 -0.77
N GLY A 255 6.23 -6.47 -1.18
CA GLY A 255 6.81 -7.11 -2.35
C GLY A 255 5.86 -7.09 -3.54
N LYS A 256 6.41 -6.93 -4.75
CA LYS A 256 5.66 -7.00 -6.02
C LYS A 256 6.43 -7.79 -7.06
N GLY A 257 5.73 -8.62 -7.82
CA GLY A 257 6.27 -9.40 -8.91
C GLY A 257 5.24 -9.59 -10.01
N VAL A 258 5.69 -9.68 -11.25
CA VAL A 258 4.81 -9.82 -12.42
C VAL A 258 5.36 -10.93 -13.29
N GLY A 259 4.49 -11.78 -13.80
CA GLY A 259 4.88 -12.86 -14.70
C GLY A 259 3.68 -13.66 -15.20
N VAL A 260 3.88 -14.41 -16.28
CA VAL A 260 2.88 -15.38 -16.75
C VAL A 260 2.79 -16.57 -15.78
N ASN A 261 3.93 -16.99 -15.21
CA ASN A 261 3.97 -17.98 -14.15
C ASN A 261 3.81 -17.29 -12.78
N THR A 262 2.69 -17.54 -12.11
CA THR A 262 2.35 -16.91 -10.82
C THR A 262 3.26 -17.37 -9.68
N ILE A 263 3.81 -18.59 -9.73
CA ILE A 263 4.76 -19.10 -8.72
C ILE A 263 6.08 -18.34 -8.83
N GLU A 264 6.58 -18.18 -10.06
CA GLU A 264 7.80 -17.42 -10.33
C GLU A 264 7.62 -15.93 -9.96
N ALA A 265 6.49 -15.33 -10.36
CA ALA A 265 6.13 -13.97 -9.98
C ALA A 265 6.04 -13.79 -8.45
N SER A 266 5.61 -14.82 -7.72
CA SER A 266 5.61 -14.81 -6.26
C SER A 266 7.03 -14.80 -5.68
N GLY A 267 7.95 -15.59 -6.24
CA GLY A 267 9.37 -15.55 -5.85
C GLY A 267 10.02 -14.20 -6.12
N PHE A 268 9.72 -13.57 -7.26
CA PHE A 268 10.18 -12.21 -7.55
C PHE A 268 9.60 -11.19 -6.55
N ALA A 269 8.30 -11.27 -6.25
CA ALA A 269 7.67 -10.41 -5.27
C ALA A 269 8.33 -10.54 -3.90
N TYR A 270 8.65 -11.76 -3.49
CA TYR A 270 9.27 -12.05 -2.21
C TYR A 270 10.70 -11.52 -2.12
N ILE A 271 11.53 -11.75 -3.12
CA ILE A 271 12.90 -11.18 -3.18
C ILE A 271 12.88 -9.66 -3.19
N ASN A 272 11.93 -9.04 -3.88
CA ASN A 272 11.77 -7.59 -3.86
C ASN A 272 11.43 -7.09 -2.45
N ALA A 273 10.64 -7.83 -1.68
CA ALA A 273 10.38 -7.52 -0.29
C ALA A 273 11.64 -7.69 0.59
N ILE A 274 12.36 -8.81 0.44
CA ILE A 274 13.60 -9.08 1.16
C ILE A 274 14.66 -8.00 0.90
N ASN A 275 14.87 -7.61 -0.36
CA ASN A 275 15.81 -6.54 -0.72
C ASN A 275 15.46 -5.22 -0.01
N LYS A 276 14.17 -4.88 0.10
CA LYS A 276 13.71 -3.70 0.85
C LYS A 276 13.96 -3.83 2.35
N LEU A 277 13.77 -5.01 2.95
CA LEU A 277 14.11 -5.26 4.36
C LEU A 277 15.61 -5.09 4.61
N LEU A 278 16.45 -5.71 3.77
CA LEU A 278 17.90 -5.62 3.86
C LEU A 278 18.42 -4.19 3.68
N PHE A 279 17.81 -3.43 2.76
CA PHE A 279 18.12 -2.02 2.59
C PHE A 279 17.79 -1.24 3.87
N LYS A 280 16.57 -1.35 4.40
CA LYS A 280 16.16 -0.68 5.65
C LYS A 280 17.07 -1.04 6.85
N LEU A 281 17.54 -2.29 6.92
CA LEU A 281 18.48 -2.72 7.97
C LEU A 281 19.86 -2.06 7.83
N LYS A 282 20.31 -1.76 6.61
CA LYS A 282 21.57 -1.04 6.37
C LYS A 282 21.46 0.44 6.69
N THR A 283 20.35 1.09 6.33
CA THR A 283 20.13 2.52 6.59
C THR A 283 20.07 2.84 8.08
N ASP A 284 19.40 2.01 8.89
CA ASP A 284 19.33 2.26 10.34
C ASP A 284 20.70 2.12 11.03
N LYS A 285 21.56 1.25 10.51
CA LYS A 285 22.95 1.10 11.00
C LYS A 285 23.79 2.34 10.71
N LEU A 286 23.58 2.96 9.54
CA LEU A 286 24.25 4.21 9.15
C LEU A 286 23.76 5.40 9.98
N GLU A 287 22.48 5.42 10.39
CA GLU A 287 21.94 6.46 11.28
C GLU A 287 22.40 6.31 12.74
N SER A 288 22.58 5.07 13.23
CA SER A 288 23.10 4.84 14.59
C SER A 288 24.58 5.18 14.75
N ASP A 289 25.38 5.00 13.70
CA ASP A 289 26.83 5.31 13.71
C ASP A 289 27.12 6.82 13.52
N GLY A 290 26.10 7.62 13.18
CA GLY A 290 26.20 9.07 12.97
C GLY A 290 25.99 9.94 14.21
N ILE A 291 25.63 9.36 15.36
CA ILE A 291 25.49 10.09 16.61
C ILE A 291 26.77 9.88 17.44
N ALA A 292 27.80 10.68 17.14
CA ALA A 292 28.79 11.00 18.16
C ALA A 292 28.07 11.82 19.23
N GLY A 293 27.83 11.21 20.39
CA GLY A 293 27.31 11.91 21.56
C GLY A 293 28.22 13.09 21.96
N PRO A 294 27.69 14.03 22.76
CA PRO A 294 28.42 15.22 23.17
C PRO A 294 29.70 14.91 23.96
#